data_AF-A0A7W8WEA2-F1
#
_entry.id   AF-A0A7W8WEA2-F1
#
_cell.length_a   1.000
_cell.length_b   1.000
_cell.length_c   1.000
_cell.angle_alpha   90.00
_cell.angle_beta   90.00
_cell.angle_gamma   90.00
#
_symmetry.space_group_name_H-M   'P 1'
#
loop_
_entity.id
_entity.type
_entity.pdbx_description
1 polymer ?
#
loop_
_entity_poly.entity_id
_entity_poly.type
_entity_poly.pdbx_seq_one_letter_code
_entity_poly.pdbx_strand_id
1 'polypeptide(L)'
;METGFCGPGLMGAPMIRHLLHAGHSVHLWNRTRAKAEALRAEGAHVVDTPRELAARCDAVLLCVADAAAVEQIVFGPAGLLDGGSRRGAPLARCLCRPRHAHG
;
A
#
# COMPACT_ATOMS: atom_id res chain seq x y z
N MET A 1 -7.65 -13.42 3.90
CA MET A 1 -7.85 -11.96 3.97
C MET A 1 -6.82 -11.34 3.04
N GLU A 2 -7.29 -10.58 2.06
CA GLU A 2 -6.44 -9.97 1.03
C GLU A 2 -5.97 -8.61 1.53
N THR A 3 -4.66 -8.45 1.69
CA THR A 3 -4.07 -7.24 2.28
C THR A 3 -3.27 -6.48 1.24
N GLY A 4 -3.62 -5.21 1.02
CA GLY A 4 -2.86 -4.31 0.16
C GLY A 4 -1.74 -3.60 0.93
N PHE A 5 -0.60 -3.37 0.29
CA PHE A 5 0.49 -2.62 0.89
C PHE A 5 1.13 -1.68 -0.14
N CYS A 6 1.20 -0.40 0.21
CA CYS A 6 1.90 0.63 -0.56
C CYS A 6 3.23 0.98 0.12
N GLY A 7 4.34 0.78 -0.60
CA GLY A 7 5.68 1.19 -0.16
C GLY A 7 6.53 0.09 0.51
N PRO A 8 7.04 -0.89 -0.26
CA PRO A 8 8.01 -1.90 0.18
C PRO A 8 9.43 -1.29 0.30
N GLY A 9 9.55 -0.17 1.01
CA GLY A 9 10.84 0.47 1.31
C GLY A 9 11.58 -0.23 2.44
N LEU A 10 12.58 0.46 3.01
CA LEU A 10 13.38 -0.06 4.14
C LEU A 10 12.51 -0.52 5.31
N MET A 11 11.45 0.24 5.62
CA MET A 11 10.50 -0.10 6.70
C MET A 11 9.38 -1.05 6.24
N GLY A 12 8.84 -0.86 5.03
CA GLY A 12 7.70 -1.64 4.57
C GLY A 12 8.03 -3.09 4.23
N ALA A 13 9.21 -3.35 3.64
CA ALA A 13 9.62 -4.70 3.25
C ALA A 13 9.60 -5.73 4.39
N PRO A 14 10.20 -5.49 5.58
CA PRO A 14 10.12 -6.44 6.69
C PRO A 14 8.69 -6.63 7.22
N MET A 15 7.83 -5.61 7.15
CA MET A 15 6.42 -5.75 7.53
C MET A 15 5.66 -6.66 6.57
N ILE A 16 5.89 -6.49 5.26
CA ILE A 16 5.29 -7.34 4.22
C ILE A 16 5.71 -8.79 4.40
N ARG A 17 7.00 -9.05 4.69
CA ARG A 17 7.50 -10.39 4.95
C ARG A 17 6.82 -11.06 6.13
N HIS A 18 6.61 -10.33 7.23
CA HIS A 18 5.85 -10.86 8.36
C HIS A 18 4.41 -11.23 7.97
N LEU A 19 3.75 -10.41 7.16
CA LEU A 19 2.39 -10.72 6.67
C LEU A 19 2.37 -11.97 5.79
N LEU A 20 3.34 -12.10 4.87
CA LEU A 20 3.49 -13.28 4.01
C LEU A 20 3.77 -14.54 4.83
N HIS A 21 4.67 -14.47 5.81
CA HIS A 21 5.01 -15.59 6.69
C HIS A 21 3.83 -16.01 7.60
N ALA A 22 2.96 -15.07 7.95
CA ALA A 22 1.72 -15.34 8.67
C ALA A 22 0.61 -15.94 7.78
N GLY A 23 0.86 -16.13 6.48
CA GLY A 23 -0.08 -16.75 5.54
C GLY A 23 -1.12 -15.79 4.96
N HIS A 24 -0.91 -14.47 5.04
CA HIS A 24 -1.77 -13.51 4.36
C HIS A 24 -1.44 -13.42 2.87
N SER A 25 -2.47 -13.31 2.02
CA SER A 25 -2.29 -12.90 0.62
C SER A 25 -1.97 -11.41 0.58
N VAL A 26 -0.78 -11.04 0.12
CA VAL A 26 -0.35 -9.63 0.09
C VAL A 26 -0.22 -9.13 -1.35
N HIS A 27 -0.92 -8.04 -1.64
CA HIS A 27 -0.82 -7.29 -2.90
C HIS A 27 -0.02 -6.01 -2.68
N LEU A 28 0.94 -5.76 -3.56
CA LEU A 28 1.92 -4.69 -3.42
C LEU A 28 1.80 -3.69 -4.55
N TRP A 29 1.89 -2.43 -4.18
CA TRP A 29 2.12 -1.35 -5.11
C TRP A 29 3.27 -0.45 -4.62
N ASN A 30 4.03 0.08 -5.58
CA ASN A 30 5.01 1.12 -5.29
C ASN A 30 5.26 1.97 -6.54
N ARG A 31 5.49 3.28 -6.34
CA ARG A 31 5.89 4.20 -7.41
C ARG A 31 7.08 3.68 -8.22
N THR A 32 8.09 3.14 -7.53
CA THR A 32 9.20 2.43 -8.18
C THR A 32 8.89 0.93 -8.17
N ARG A 33 8.32 0.43 -9.26
CA ARG A 33 7.82 -0.95 -9.38
C ARG A 33 8.84 -2.01 -8.95
N ALA A 34 10.10 -1.85 -9.33
CA ALA A 34 11.17 -2.81 -9.02
C ALA A 34 11.27 -3.16 -7.53
N LYS A 35 10.91 -2.22 -6.62
CA LYS A 35 10.91 -2.48 -5.17
C LYS A 35 9.81 -3.45 -4.73
N ALA A 36 8.66 -3.44 -5.41
CA ALA A 36 7.57 -4.39 -5.16
C ALA A 36 7.87 -5.74 -5.81
N GLU A 37 8.42 -5.72 -7.02
CA GLU A 37 8.84 -6.93 -7.75
C GLU A 37 9.87 -7.76 -6.98
N ALA A 38 10.77 -7.11 -6.24
CA ALA A 38 11.75 -7.79 -5.38
C ALA A 38 11.12 -8.75 -4.35
N LEU A 39 9.86 -8.54 -3.97
CA LEU A 39 9.14 -9.38 -3.00
C LEU A 39 8.25 -10.46 -3.67
N ARG A 40 8.19 -10.52 -5.01
CA ARG A 40 7.41 -11.57 -5.71
C ARG A 40 7.94 -12.97 -5.47
N ALA A 41 9.27 -13.12 -5.39
CA ALA A 41 9.90 -14.39 -5.08
C ALA A 41 9.51 -14.93 -3.70
N GLU A 42 9.04 -14.04 -2.81
CA GLU A 42 8.59 -14.35 -1.46
C GLU A 42 7.07 -14.59 -1.39
N GLY A 43 6.37 -14.60 -2.53
CA GLY A 43 4.93 -14.90 -2.63
C GLY A 43 4.02 -13.67 -2.70
N ALA A 44 4.57 -12.46 -2.80
CA ALA A 44 3.76 -11.25 -2.97
C ALA A 44 3.21 -11.10 -4.40
N HIS A 45 2.00 -10.55 -4.51
CA HIS A 45 1.41 -10.16 -5.79
C HIS A 45 1.69 -8.69 -6.06
N VAL A 46 2.13 -8.31 -7.27
CA VAL A 46 2.37 -6.90 -7.62
C VAL A 46 1.26 -6.42 -8.53
N VAL A 47 0.68 -5.26 -8.21
CA VAL A 47 -0.33 -4.58 -9.03
C VAL A 47 0.23 -3.33 -9.67
N ASP A 48 -0.43 -2.83 -10.71
CA ASP A 48 0.06 -1.69 -11.49
C ASP A 48 -0.36 -0.34 -10.89
N THR A 49 -1.50 -0.31 -10.19
CA THR A 49 -2.08 0.92 -9.63
C THR A 49 -2.57 0.76 -8.19
N PRO A 50 -2.59 1.83 -7.37
CA PRO A 50 -3.24 1.81 -6.07
C PRO A 50 -4.73 1.44 -6.15
N ARG A 51 -5.43 1.90 -7.19
CA ARG A 51 -6.84 1.55 -7.44
C ARG A 51 -7.09 0.03 -7.47
N GLU A 52 -6.16 -0.73 -8.04
CA GLU A 52 -6.27 -2.20 -8.04
C GLU A 52 -6.17 -2.80 -6.63
N LEU A 53 -5.38 -2.20 -5.74
CA LEU A 53 -5.36 -2.62 -4.33
C LEU A 53 -6.74 -2.41 -3.70
N ALA A 54 -7.35 -1.24 -3.92
CA ALA A 54 -8.68 -0.94 -3.39
C ALA A 54 -9.78 -1.85 -3.97
N ALA A 55 -9.61 -2.35 -5.19
CA ALA A 55 -10.56 -3.26 -5.82
C ALA A 55 -10.45 -4.72 -5.33
N ARG A 56 -9.27 -5.13 -4.82
CA ARG A 56 -8.95 -6.52 -4.46
C ARG A 56 -8.85 -6.79 -2.96
N CYS A 57 -8.44 -5.79 -2.18
CA CYS A 57 -8.04 -5.96 -0.79
C CYS A 57 -9.07 -5.40 0.18
N ASP A 58 -9.22 -6.06 1.32
CA ASP A 58 -10.10 -5.63 2.42
C ASP A 58 -9.53 -4.41 3.14
N ALA A 59 -8.21 -4.32 3.22
CA ALA A 59 -7.47 -3.22 3.83
C ALA A 59 -6.19 -2.91 3.05
N VAL A 60 -5.80 -1.64 3.02
CA VAL A 60 -4.56 -1.19 2.38
C VAL A 60 -3.70 -0.42 3.38
N LEU A 61 -2.49 -0.90 3.64
CA LEU A 61 -1.51 -0.23 4.50
C LEU A 61 -0.59 0.67 3.68
N LEU A 62 -0.29 1.87 4.19
CA LEU A 62 0.64 2.80 3.54
C LEU A 62 1.87 3.03 4.42
N CYS A 63 3.05 2.71 3.88
CA CYS A 63 4.35 3.00 4.46
C CYS A 63 5.19 3.79 3.44
N VAL A 64 4.96 5.09 3.38
CA VAL A 64 5.56 6.00 2.39
C VAL A 64 6.35 7.12 3.08
N ALA A 65 7.05 7.94 2.30
CA ALA A 65 8.02 8.90 2.84
C ALA A 65 7.38 10.12 3.51
N ASP A 66 6.29 10.64 2.92
CA ASP A 66 5.72 11.93 3.27
C ASP A 66 4.23 12.03 2.91
N ALA A 67 3.61 13.13 3.32
CA ALA A 67 2.19 13.40 3.10
C ALA A 67 1.83 13.57 1.61
N ALA A 68 2.73 14.12 0.79
CA ALA A 68 2.47 14.30 -0.64
C ALA A 68 2.38 12.94 -1.36
N ALA A 69 3.21 11.97 -0.96
CA ALA A 69 3.10 10.60 -1.45
C ALA A 69 1.77 9.96 -1.05
N VAL A 70 1.29 10.20 0.18
CA VAL A 70 -0.04 9.71 0.62
C VAL A 70 -1.13 10.33 -0.24
N GLU A 71 -1.11 11.64 -0.43
CA GLU A 71 -2.12 12.37 -1.20
C GLU A 71 -2.21 11.84 -2.64
N GLN A 72 -1.06 11.62 -3.29
CA GLN A 72 -1.01 11.03 -4.63
C GLN A 72 -1.57 9.60 -4.68
N ILE A 73 -1.26 8.76 -3.68
CA ILE A 73 -1.70 7.35 -3.65
C ILE A 73 -3.20 7.24 -3.36
N VAL A 74 -3.72 8.12 -2.51
CA VAL A 74 -5.13 8.08 -2.06
C VAL A 74 -6.04 8.79 -3.05
N PHE A 75 -5.72 10.04 -3.41
CA PHE A 75 -6.58 10.95 -4.16
C PHE A 75 -6.13 11.21 -5.59
N GLY A 76 -4.93 10.77 -5.97
CA GLY A 76 -4.41 10.95 -7.32
C GLY A 76 -5.15 10.11 -8.37
N PRO A 77 -4.84 10.31 -9.66
CA PRO A 77 -5.35 9.46 -10.73
C PRO A 77 -4.97 7.99 -10.52
N ALA A 78 -5.92 7.07 -10.70
CA ALA A 78 -5.78 5.66 -10.33
C ALA A 78 -5.40 5.42 -8.85
N GLY A 79 -5.70 6.37 -7.97
CA GLY A 79 -5.52 6.29 -6.53
C GLY A 79 -6.51 5.33 -5.85
N LEU A 80 -6.36 5.12 -4.55
CA LEU A 80 -7.20 4.22 -3.77
C LEU A 80 -8.69 4.61 -3.79
N LEU A 81 -9.00 5.90 -3.96
CA LEU A 81 -10.37 6.41 -4.03
C LEU A 81 -10.85 6.65 -5.48
N ASP A 82 -10.00 6.39 -6.48
CA ASP A 82 -10.35 6.59 -7.87
C ASP A 82 -11.29 5.49 -8.39
N GLY A 83 -12.50 5.87 -8.83
CA GLY A 83 -13.47 4.96 -9.43
C GLY A 83 -14.52 4.35 -8.50
N GLY A 84 -14.79 4.96 -7.34
CA GLY A 84 -15.93 4.60 -6.47
C GLY A 84 -15.71 3.30 -5.71
N SER A 85 -15.27 3.43 -4.46
CA SER A 85 -15.18 2.33 -3.50
C SER A 85 -16.47 1.49 -3.48
N ARG A 86 -16.37 0.16 -3.58
CA ARG A 86 -17.46 -0.72 -3.14
C ARG A 86 -17.78 -0.43 -1.67
N ARG A 87 -19.02 -0.69 -1.23
CA ARG A 87 -19.42 -0.57 0.19
C ARG A 87 -18.41 -1.30 1.08
N GLY A 88 -17.73 -0.57 1.95
CA GLY A 88 -16.61 -1.07 2.78
C GLY A 88 -15.26 -0.50 2.35
N ALA A 89 -15.12 0.83 2.33
CA ALA A 89 -13.88 1.48 1.89
C ALA A 89 -12.66 0.94 2.66
N PRO A 90 -11.55 0.63 1.98
CA PRO A 90 -10.36 0.12 2.65
C PRO A 90 -9.86 1.17 3.63
N LEU A 91 -9.71 0.77 4.90
CA LEU A 91 -9.08 1.60 5.93
C LEU A 91 -7.62 1.85 5.53
N ALA A 92 -7.37 2.98 4.88
CA ALA A 92 -6.04 3.46 4.54
C ALA A 92 -5.37 4.03 5.79
N ARG A 93 -4.65 3.19 6.54
CA ARG A 93 -3.85 3.65 7.68
C ARG A 93 -2.45 4.02 7.21
N CYS A 94 -2.17 5.32 7.16
CA CYS A 94 -0.82 5.81 6.95
C CYS A 94 -0.02 5.71 8.25
N LEU A 95 1.15 5.09 8.19
CA LEU A 95 2.08 4.98 9.32
C LEU A 95 3.09 6.13 9.40
N CYS A 96 3.00 7.13 8.50
CA CYS A 96 3.76 8.37 8.66
C CYS A 96 3.32 9.04 9.96
N ARG A 97 4.22 9.07 10.93
CA ARG A 97 4.10 9.98 12.06
C ARG A 97 4.03 11.40 11.46
N PRO A 98 2.99 12.21 11.72
CA PRO A 98 2.96 13.56 11.21
C PRO A 98 4.17 14.30 11.76
N ARG A 99 5.11 14.69 10.89
CA ARG A 99 6.07 15.75 11.23
C ARG A 99 5.35 17.09 11.06
N HIS A 100 4.39 17.37 11.95
CA HIS A 100 4.06 18.76 12.28
C HIS A 100 4.86 19.11 13.54
N ALA A 101 6.11 19.51 13.31
CA ALA A 101 6.87 20.29 14.27
C ALA A 101 6.61 21.77 13.94
N HIS A 102 6.02 22.46 14.91
CA HIS A 102 5.88 23.90 15.13
C HIS A 102 5.88 24.91 13.97
N GLY A 103 4.80 25.70 13.97
CA GLY A 103 4.71 27.11 13.58
C GLY A 103 3.53 27.71 14.32
#